data_AF-A0A954V3W2-F1
#
_entry.id   AF-A0A954V3W2-F1
#
_cell.length_a   1.000
_cell.length_b   1.000
_cell.length_c   1.000
_cell.angle_alpha   90.00
_cell.angle_beta   90.00
_cell.angle_gamma   90.00
#
_symmetry.space_group_name_H-M   'P 1'
#
loop_
_entity.id
_entity.type
_entity.pdbx_description
1 polymer ?
#
loop_
_entity_poly.entity_id
_entity_poly.type
_entity_poly.pdbx_seq_one_letter_code
_entity_poly.pdbx_strand_id
1 'polypeptide(L)'
;MKTKKTKQVSGPTSQAPRLVLSIALVIGFFGYILTFLQQTSLFGFVDAQGQAHNRLVDLLVIPDLMWGVFGDGTDLGLLDRLPILAGAAAWLTIAAWIGWACVSFLSTCSKLQRIVLATLAGLAILSTTMLFLGMAGCLASRWPLVISVGGLMLLSGFLQNRARKRDLSAARQPSLPPDGEQFGVRHLLGADGVLSAFMFRWVQIAACILAALYVLGSALPAWEFDVLEYHLQAPKEFHEAGRIGFVNHNVYANMPLGAEMHTLAAMTLIGGANAVWWGALIGKSIIGSYSLLCAALVGSVVADRLGKLRGWSAAGLLLAVPGSVHVSWAGLIDMVLST
;
A
#
# COMPACT_ATOMS: atom_id res chain seq x y z
N MET A 1 52.75 -7.47 32.76
CA MET A 1 52.30 -7.12 31.40
C MET A 1 51.33 -5.94 31.47
N LYS A 2 51.76 -4.73 31.09
CA LYS A 2 50.92 -3.51 31.10
C LYS A 2 50.25 -3.37 29.73
N THR A 3 48.92 -3.49 29.68
CA THR A 3 48.12 -3.30 28.47
C THR A 3 48.08 -1.81 28.10
N LYS A 4 48.68 -1.48 26.95
CA LYS A 4 48.69 -0.13 26.35
C LYS A 4 47.27 0.16 25.84
N LYS A 5 46.53 1.05 26.53
CA LYS A 5 45.28 1.62 26.00
C LYS A 5 45.61 2.49 24.79
N THR A 6 45.33 2.00 23.59
CA THR A 6 45.36 2.78 22.35
C THR A 6 44.25 3.82 22.41
N LYS A 7 44.65 5.09 22.50
CA LYS A 7 43.75 6.25 22.44
C LYS A 7 43.15 6.29 21.03
N GLN A 8 41.89 5.89 20.89
CA GLN A 8 41.18 5.98 19.62
C GLN A 8 40.95 7.47 19.33
N VAL A 9 41.69 8.00 18.37
CA VAL A 9 41.53 9.39 17.92
C VAL A 9 40.24 9.44 17.12
N SER A 10 39.17 9.92 17.75
CA SER A 10 37.91 10.25 17.07
C SER A 10 38.19 11.41 16.12
N GLY A 11 38.48 11.09 14.85
CA GLY A 11 38.56 12.09 13.80
C GLY A 11 37.23 12.86 13.70
N PRO A 12 37.24 14.15 13.38
CA PRO A 12 36.03 14.92 13.19
C PRO A 12 35.23 14.31 12.03
N THR A 13 34.25 13.47 12.35
CA THR A 13 33.26 13.00 11.38
C THR A 13 32.53 14.23 10.87
N SER A 14 32.79 14.63 9.62
CA SER A 14 32.18 15.80 9.01
C SER A 14 30.65 15.64 8.97
N GLN A 15 29.95 16.26 9.92
CA GLN A 15 28.49 16.22 10.00
C GLN A 15 27.84 17.18 8.99
N ALA A 16 28.57 18.22 8.56
CA ALA A 16 28.13 19.21 7.59
C ALA A 16 27.54 18.62 6.28
N PRO A 17 28.18 17.67 5.58
CA PRO A 17 27.61 17.12 4.33
C PRO A 17 26.25 16.41 4.53
N ARG A 18 25.97 15.86 5.73
CA ARG A 18 24.70 15.16 6.00
C ARG A 18 23.53 16.10 6.22
N LEU A 19 23.77 17.24 6.88
CA LEU A 19 22.74 18.27 7.08
C LEU A 19 22.39 18.95 5.76
N VAL A 20 23.40 19.34 4.97
CA VAL A 20 23.20 19.95 3.64
C VAL A 20 22.39 19.04 2.74
N LEU A 21 22.72 17.74 2.68
CA LEU A 21 21.94 16.77 1.91
C LEU A 21 20.49 16.64 2.40
N SER A 22 20.26 16.69 3.71
CA SER A 22 18.91 16.55 4.28
C SER A 22 18.05 17.78 3.99
N ILE A 23 18.63 18.98 4.10
CA ILE A 23 17.98 20.24 3.72
C ILE A 23 17.68 20.23 2.22
N ALA A 24 18.64 19.85 1.39
CA ALA A 24 18.45 19.75 -0.06
C ALA A 24 17.34 18.76 -0.43
N LEU A 25 17.26 17.60 0.23
CA LEU A 25 16.19 16.63 0.01
C LEU A 25 14.81 17.16 0.43
N VAL A 26 14.72 17.90 1.53
CA VAL A 26 13.43 18.47 1.97
C VAL A 26 13.01 19.63 1.08
N ILE A 27 13.93 20.54 0.74
CA ILE A 27 13.66 21.60 -0.25
C ILE A 27 13.26 20.97 -1.59
N GLY A 28 13.97 19.93 -2.03
CA GLY A 28 13.65 19.18 -3.24
C GLY A 28 12.28 18.52 -3.16
N PHE A 29 11.91 17.92 -2.03
CA PHE A 29 10.60 17.32 -1.81
C PHE A 29 9.47 18.36 -1.85
N PHE A 30 9.60 19.46 -1.12
CA PHE A 30 8.59 20.53 -1.14
C PHE A 30 8.55 21.26 -2.47
N GLY A 31 9.71 21.50 -3.10
CA GLY A 31 9.80 22.06 -4.43
C GLY A 31 9.15 21.16 -5.47
N TYR A 32 9.35 19.84 -5.36
CA TYR A 32 8.67 18.85 -6.18
C TYR A 32 7.16 18.87 -5.94
N ILE A 33 6.69 18.87 -4.68
CA ILE A 33 5.25 18.98 -4.39
C ILE A 33 4.67 20.27 -4.99
N LEU A 34 5.33 21.41 -4.81
CA LEU A 34 4.86 22.69 -5.34
C LEU A 34 4.82 22.69 -6.87
N THR A 35 5.87 22.20 -7.53
CA THR A 35 5.92 22.09 -9.00
C THR A 35 4.92 21.07 -9.53
N PHE A 36 4.73 19.95 -8.83
CA PHE A 36 3.70 18.96 -9.11
C PHE A 36 2.30 19.56 -9.06
N LEU A 37 2.00 20.34 -8.02
CA LEU A 37 0.74 21.08 -7.87
C LEU A 37 0.59 22.18 -8.93
N GLN A 38 1.69 22.66 -9.53
CA GLN A 38 1.67 23.66 -10.60
C GLN A 38 1.64 23.07 -12.02
N GLN A 39 1.77 21.75 -12.19
CA GLN A 39 1.69 21.14 -13.53
C GLN A 39 0.32 21.36 -14.16
N THR A 40 0.20 21.29 -15.48
CA THR A 40 -1.11 21.39 -16.13
C THR A 40 -2.03 20.24 -15.75
N SER A 41 -3.33 20.53 -15.81
CA SER A 41 -4.40 19.58 -15.55
C SER A 41 -4.22 18.28 -16.33
N LEU A 42 -4.31 17.13 -15.67
CA LEU A 42 -4.34 15.82 -16.31
C LEU A 42 -5.64 15.59 -17.10
N PHE A 43 -6.71 16.28 -16.71
CA PHE A 43 -8.05 16.12 -17.28
C PHE A 43 -8.37 17.16 -18.36
N GLY A 44 -7.40 17.99 -18.74
CA GLY A 44 -7.55 18.97 -19.81
C GLY A 44 -8.52 20.11 -19.46
N PHE A 45 -8.76 20.38 -18.18
CA PHE A 45 -9.60 21.52 -17.78
C PHE A 45 -8.95 22.83 -18.23
N VAL A 46 -9.77 23.70 -18.84
CA VAL A 46 -9.39 25.03 -19.29
C VAL A 46 -10.30 26.08 -18.67
N ASP A 47 -9.75 27.26 -18.37
CA ASP A 47 -10.52 28.39 -17.84
C ASP A 47 -11.40 29.05 -18.92
N ALA A 48 -12.16 30.07 -18.54
CA ALA A 48 -13.03 30.83 -19.46
C ALA A 48 -12.26 31.52 -20.61
N GLN A 49 -10.93 31.61 -20.50
CA GLN A 49 -10.01 32.17 -21.48
C GLN A 49 -9.26 31.08 -22.26
N GLY A 50 -9.60 29.80 -22.06
CA GLY A 50 -9.00 28.66 -22.74
C GLY A 50 -7.60 28.27 -22.21
N GLN A 51 -7.16 28.82 -21.08
CA GLN A 51 -5.88 28.47 -20.48
C GLN A 51 -6.04 27.21 -19.62
N ALA A 52 -5.11 26.27 -19.76
CA ALA A 52 -5.13 25.05 -18.98
C ALA A 52 -4.96 25.35 -17.48
N HIS A 53 -5.81 24.73 -16.67
CA HIS A 53 -5.77 24.85 -15.23
C HIS A 53 -4.57 24.10 -14.63
N ASN A 54 -4.06 24.53 -13.47
CA ASN A 54 -2.96 23.88 -12.76
C ASN A 54 -3.43 22.58 -12.07
N ARG A 55 -2.53 21.71 -11.64
CA ARG A 55 -2.87 20.43 -11.01
C ARG A 55 -3.40 20.59 -9.60
N LEU A 56 -3.08 21.72 -8.96
CA LEU A 56 -3.73 22.18 -7.75
C LEU A 56 -5.23 22.38 -8.02
N VAL A 57 -5.60 22.79 -9.24
CA VAL A 57 -6.97 22.88 -9.72
C VAL A 57 -7.50 21.47 -10.07
N ASP A 58 -6.71 20.48 -10.47
CA ASP A 58 -7.24 19.08 -10.47
C ASP A 58 -7.51 18.58 -9.03
N LEU A 59 -6.60 18.89 -8.11
CA LEU A 59 -6.71 18.45 -6.73
C LEU A 59 -7.74 19.24 -5.91
N LEU A 60 -8.08 20.48 -6.31
CA LEU A 60 -9.02 21.38 -5.62
C LEU A 60 -10.30 21.69 -6.43
N VAL A 61 -10.24 21.56 -7.76
CA VAL A 61 -11.27 21.86 -8.77
C VAL A 61 -11.40 20.68 -9.75
N ILE A 62 -11.23 19.47 -9.27
CA ILE A 62 -12.33 18.55 -9.50
C ILE A 62 -13.23 18.73 -8.28
N PRO A 63 -14.08 19.78 -8.19
CA PRO A 63 -15.06 19.83 -7.12
C PRO A 63 -15.90 18.56 -7.22
N ASP A 64 -16.23 18.07 -8.41
CA ASP A 64 -16.98 16.82 -8.55
C ASP A 64 -16.24 15.55 -8.05
N LEU A 65 -14.91 15.55 -7.85
CA LEU A 65 -14.16 14.48 -7.18
C LEU A 65 -13.81 14.82 -5.74
N MET A 66 -13.68 16.10 -5.35
CA MET A 66 -13.47 16.52 -3.96
C MET A 66 -14.80 16.61 -3.21
N TRP A 67 -15.77 17.37 -3.71
CA TRP A 67 -17.17 17.08 -3.42
C TRP A 67 -17.51 15.65 -3.82
N GLY A 68 -17.05 15.00 -4.88
CA GLY A 68 -17.25 13.54 -5.01
C GLY A 68 -16.70 12.73 -3.80
N VAL A 69 -15.54 13.13 -3.26
CA VAL A 69 -14.90 12.65 -2.01
C VAL A 69 -15.74 12.96 -0.76
N PHE A 70 -16.47 14.07 -0.78
CA PHE A 70 -17.28 14.63 0.30
C PHE A 70 -18.82 14.61 0.03
N GLY A 71 -19.28 13.93 -1.03
CA GLY A 71 -20.59 14.04 -1.72
C GLY A 71 -20.77 15.27 -2.65
N ASP A 72 -21.03 15.07 -3.96
CA ASP A 72 -21.95 15.88 -4.81
C ASP A 72 -22.37 15.11 -6.07
N GLY A 73 -23.67 14.78 -6.17
CA GLY A 73 -24.33 14.39 -7.42
C GLY A 73 -24.44 12.89 -7.72
N THR A 74 -23.68 12.03 -7.03
CA THR A 74 -23.87 10.57 -7.04
C THR A 74 -23.84 9.99 -5.62
N ASP A 75 -24.69 10.48 -4.71
CA ASP A 75 -25.12 9.91 -3.41
C ASP A 75 -24.13 9.17 -2.47
N LEU A 76 -22.82 9.15 -2.71
CA LEU A 76 -21.81 8.51 -1.85
C LEU A 76 -21.03 9.57 -1.06
N GLY A 77 -21.53 9.91 0.12
CA GLY A 77 -20.85 10.76 1.08
C GLY A 77 -19.60 10.08 1.68
N LEU A 78 -18.85 10.83 2.49
CA LEU A 78 -17.65 10.33 3.16
C LEU A 78 -17.94 9.09 4.03
N LEU A 79 -19.11 9.04 4.68
CA LEU A 79 -19.52 7.92 5.52
C LEU A 79 -19.89 6.67 4.72
N ASP A 80 -20.38 6.82 3.49
CA ASP A 80 -20.73 5.70 2.62
C ASP A 80 -19.49 4.96 2.10
N ARG A 81 -18.31 5.54 2.30
CA ARG A 81 -17.01 4.90 2.03
C ARG A 81 -16.56 3.99 3.16
N LEU A 82 -17.08 4.16 4.37
CA LEU A 82 -16.65 3.37 5.52
C LEU A 82 -16.85 1.86 5.27
N PRO A 83 -17.97 1.37 4.72
CA PRO A 83 -18.11 -0.05 4.38
C PRO A 83 -17.09 -0.52 3.34
N ILE A 84 -16.78 0.29 2.33
CA ILE A 84 -15.80 -0.04 1.28
C ILE A 84 -14.40 -0.17 1.90
N LEU A 85 -13.98 0.85 2.64
CA LEU A 85 -12.68 0.90 3.28
C LEU A 85 -12.53 -0.19 4.36
N ALA A 86 -13.60 -0.48 5.10
CA ALA A 86 -13.62 -1.57 6.07
C ALA A 86 -13.48 -2.94 5.37
N GLY A 87 -14.18 -3.15 4.24
CA GLY A 87 -14.06 -4.35 3.43
C GLY A 87 -12.64 -4.55 2.90
N ALA A 88 -12.04 -3.50 2.33
CA ALA A 88 -10.67 -3.53 1.83
C ALA A 88 -9.66 -3.77 2.98
N ALA A 89 -9.80 -3.08 4.11
CA ALA A 89 -8.93 -3.25 5.27
C ALA A 89 -9.05 -4.66 5.89
N ALA A 90 -10.26 -5.21 5.97
CA ALA A 90 -10.48 -6.58 6.41
C ALA A 90 -9.79 -7.59 5.47
N TRP A 91 -9.94 -7.41 4.16
CA TRP A 91 -9.29 -8.26 3.16
C TRP A 91 -7.76 -8.19 3.23
N LEU A 92 -7.19 -6.99 3.35
CA LEU A 92 -5.74 -6.79 3.53
C LEU A 92 -5.23 -7.40 4.83
N THR A 93 -6.01 -7.36 5.90
CA THR A 93 -5.66 -7.98 7.20
C THR A 93 -5.67 -9.51 7.09
N ILE A 94 -6.67 -10.08 6.41
CA ILE A 94 -6.73 -11.51 6.11
C ILE A 94 -5.52 -11.92 5.25
N ALA A 95 -5.20 -11.13 4.22
CA ALA A 95 -4.02 -11.35 3.39
C ALA A 95 -2.74 -11.35 4.24
N ALA A 96 -2.52 -10.31 5.06
CA ALA A 96 -1.37 -10.23 5.95
C ALA A 96 -1.27 -11.45 6.89
N TRP A 97 -2.40 -11.91 7.44
CA TRP A 97 -2.45 -13.09 8.30
C TRP A 97 -2.05 -14.37 7.54
N ILE A 98 -2.61 -14.60 6.36
CA ILE A 98 -2.32 -15.79 5.53
C ILE A 98 -0.85 -15.77 5.09
N GLY A 99 -0.37 -14.64 4.56
CA GLY A 99 1.00 -14.53 4.07
C GLY A 99 2.06 -14.47 5.17
N TRP A 100 1.70 -14.23 6.43
CA TRP A 100 2.67 -14.24 7.55
C TRP A 100 3.42 -15.58 7.67
N ALA A 101 2.73 -16.70 7.41
CA ALA A 101 3.37 -18.01 7.37
C ALA A 101 4.47 -18.07 6.30
N CYS A 102 4.26 -17.42 5.14
CA CYS A 102 5.19 -17.39 4.01
C CYS A 102 6.41 -16.50 4.25
N VAL A 103 6.37 -15.56 5.18
CA VAL A 103 7.51 -14.67 5.46
C VAL A 103 8.17 -14.94 6.81
N SER A 104 7.64 -15.89 7.58
CA SER A 104 8.12 -16.22 8.93
C SER A 104 9.60 -16.62 8.99
N PHE A 105 10.16 -17.14 7.89
CA PHE A 105 11.56 -17.51 7.78
C PHE A 105 12.51 -16.34 7.43
N LEU A 106 11.99 -15.18 7.06
CA LEU A 106 12.79 -14.00 6.71
C LEU A 106 13.28 -13.30 7.98
N SER A 107 14.44 -13.72 8.50
CA SER A 107 15.01 -13.21 9.74
C SER A 107 15.58 -11.79 9.64
N THR A 108 16.02 -11.38 8.45
CA THR A 108 16.72 -10.10 8.19
C THR A 108 15.79 -8.93 7.93
N CYS A 109 14.50 -9.17 7.75
CA CYS A 109 13.53 -8.11 7.44
C CYS A 109 13.06 -7.38 8.70
N SER A 110 12.93 -6.06 8.60
CA SER A 110 12.29 -5.23 9.64
C SER A 110 10.81 -5.59 9.79
N LYS A 111 10.19 -5.20 10.91
CA LYS A 111 8.78 -5.53 11.20
C LYS A 111 7.84 -5.02 10.10
N LEU A 112 8.07 -3.80 9.60
CA LEU A 112 7.27 -3.20 8.53
C LEU A 112 7.43 -3.98 7.22
N GLN A 113 8.66 -4.33 6.84
CA GLN A 113 8.93 -5.18 5.66
C GLN A 113 8.20 -6.50 5.75
N ARG A 114 8.26 -7.19 6.90
CA ARG A 114 7.55 -8.47 7.07
C ARG A 114 6.04 -8.31 6.93
N ILE A 115 5.45 -7.26 7.51
CA ILE A 115 4.01 -7.00 7.36
C ILE A 115 3.67 -6.79 5.89
N VAL A 116 4.41 -5.93 5.18
CA VAL A 116 4.14 -5.63 3.77
C VAL A 116 4.31 -6.88 2.89
N LEU A 117 5.42 -7.60 3.04
CA LEU A 117 5.68 -8.84 2.30
C LEU A 117 4.66 -9.93 2.63
N ALA A 118 4.22 -10.04 3.88
CA ALA A 118 3.14 -10.93 4.28
C ALA A 118 1.83 -10.56 3.57
N THR A 119 1.47 -9.27 3.56
CA THR A 119 0.27 -8.81 2.87
C THR A 119 0.32 -9.15 1.37
N LEU A 120 1.43 -8.85 0.69
CA LEU A 120 1.60 -9.14 -0.74
C LEU A 120 1.52 -10.65 -1.03
N ALA A 121 2.23 -11.48 -0.27
CA ALA A 121 2.17 -12.94 -0.40
C ALA A 121 0.75 -13.47 -0.15
N GLY A 122 0.05 -12.93 0.84
CA GLY A 122 -1.33 -13.27 1.15
C GLY A 122 -2.30 -12.88 0.04
N LEU A 123 -2.15 -11.69 -0.56
CA LEU A 123 -2.96 -11.24 -1.68
C LEU A 123 -2.77 -12.17 -2.90
N ALA A 124 -1.53 -12.57 -3.20
CA ALA A 124 -1.25 -13.54 -4.26
C ALA A 124 -1.95 -14.90 -4.01
N ILE A 125 -1.90 -15.42 -2.78
CA ILE A 125 -2.58 -16.67 -2.39
C ILE A 125 -4.11 -16.53 -2.50
N LEU A 126 -4.67 -15.42 -2.02
CA LEU A 126 -6.12 -15.17 -2.06
C LEU A 126 -6.64 -15.00 -3.49
N SER A 127 -5.89 -14.27 -4.33
CA SER A 127 -6.19 -14.14 -5.77
C SER A 127 -6.21 -15.51 -6.45
N THR A 128 -5.16 -16.31 -6.23
CA THR A 128 -5.05 -17.67 -6.78
C THR A 128 -6.18 -18.58 -6.30
N THR A 129 -6.55 -18.48 -5.03
CA THR A 129 -7.67 -19.24 -4.45
C THR A 129 -8.98 -18.88 -5.14
N MET A 130 -9.23 -17.58 -5.34
CA MET A 130 -10.43 -17.09 -6.02
C MET A 130 -10.49 -17.56 -7.48
N LEU A 131 -9.35 -17.55 -8.18
CA LEU A 131 -9.23 -18.07 -9.53
C LEU A 131 -9.63 -19.56 -9.59
N PHE A 132 -9.10 -20.40 -8.70
CA PHE A 132 -9.44 -21.82 -8.65
C PHE A 132 -10.92 -22.07 -8.34
N LEU A 133 -11.49 -21.35 -7.37
CA LEU A 133 -12.92 -21.43 -7.06
C LEU A 133 -13.79 -20.98 -8.23
N GLY A 134 -13.37 -19.93 -8.93
CA GLY A 134 -14.05 -19.43 -10.11
C GLY A 134 -14.04 -20.43 -11.27
N MET A 135 -12.88 -21.02 -11.58
CA MET A 135 -12.77 -22.06 -12.61
C MET A 135 -13.59 -23.31 -12.25
N ALA A 136 -13.72 -23.63 -10.96
CA ALA A 136 -14.56 -24.73 -10.47
C ALA A 136 -16.07 -24.41 -10.49
N GLY A 137 -16.47 -23.20 -10.89
CA GLY A 137 -17.88 -22.78 -10.92
C GLY A 137 -18.51 -22.56 -9.54
N CYS A 138 -17.70 -22.21 -8.55
CA CYS A 138 -18.13 -22.01 -7.18
C CYS A 138 -18.52 -20.56 -6.86
N LEU A 139 -18.79 -19.70 -7.85
CA LEU A 139 -19.07 -18.26 -7.61
C LEU A 139 -20.54 -17.98 -7.26
N ALA A 140 -21.45 -18.90 -7.56
CA ALA A 140 -22.87 -18.75 -7.23
C ALA A 140 -23.14 -18.74 -5.71
N SER A 141 -22.16 -19.14 -4.88
CA SER A 141 -22.25 -19.15 -3.43
C SER A 141 -20.99 -18.57 -2.81
N ARG A 142 -21.14 -17.80 -1.72
CA ARG A 142 -20.00 -17.29 -0.94
C ARG A 142 -19.31 -18.33 -0.07
N TRP A 143 -19.98 -19.44 0.23
CA TRP A 143 -19.48 -20.42 1.20
C TRP A 143 -18.18 -21.11 0.78
N PRO A 144 -17.98 -21.53 -0.49
CA PRO A 144 -16.70 -22.09 -0.94
C PRO A 144 -15.52 -21.14 -0.68
N LEU A 145 -15.72 -19.83 -0.92
CA LEU A 145 -14.71 -18.82 -0.64
C LEU A 145 -14.48 -18.66 0.86
N VAL A 146 -15.53 -18.53 1.67
CA VAL A 146 -15.43 -18.40 3.13
C VAL A 146 -14.71 -19.61 3.75
N ILE A 147 -15.05 -20.83 3.33
CA ILE A 147 -14.42 -22.07 3.80
C ILE A 147 -12.95 -22.12 3.39
N SER A 148 -12.63 -21.79 2.14
CA SER A 148 -11.25 -21.82 1.64
C SER A 148 -10.36 -20.80 2.37
N VAL A 149 -10.84 -19.56 2.50
CA VAL A 149 -10.13 -18.50 3.24
C VAL A 149 -9.99 -18.86 4.71
N GLY A 150 -11.06 -19.35 5.36
CA GLY A 150 -11.01 -19.82 6.74
C GLY A 150 -10.01 -20.96 6.94
N GLY A 151 -9.98 -21.93 6.04
CA GLY A 151 -9.00 -23.01 6.03
C GLY A 151 -7.56 -22.51 5.90
N LEU A 152 -7.30 -21.55 5.00
CA LEU A 152 -6.00 -20.91 4.86
C LEU A 152 -5.58 -20.14 6.11
N MET A 153 -6.50 -19.42 6.76
CA MET A 153 -6.23 -18.71 8.00
C MET A 153 -5.87 -19.67 9.15
N LEU A 154 -6.59 -20.79 9.28
CA LEU A 154 -6.32 -21.83 10.27
C LEU A 154 -4.97 -22.51 10.01
N LEU A 155 -4.69 -22.87 8.75
CA LEU A 155 -3.41 -23.45 8.34
C LEU A 155 -2.25 -22.50 8.63
N SER A 156 -2.38 -21.22 8.24
CA SER A 156 -1.38 -20.19 8.54
C SER A 156 -1.16 -20.07 10.04
N GLY A 157 -2.22 -19.98 10.85
CA GLY A 157 -2.12 -19.92 12.31
C GLY A 157 -1.41 -21.14 12.93
N PHE A 158 -1.70 -22.34 12.41
CA PHE A 158 -1.01 -23.57 12.82
C PHE A 158 0.50 -23.53 12.50
N LEU A 159 0.86 -23.13 11.27
CA LEU A 159 2.26 -23.01 10.83
C LEU A 159 3.01 -21.96 11.65
N GLN A 160 2.39 -20.81 11.92
CA GLN A 160 2.96 -19.75 12.75
C GLN A 160 3.21 -20.22 14.18
N ASN A 161 2.26 -20.94 14.79
CA ASN A 161 2.44 -21.51 16.13
C ASN A 161 3.59 -22.51 16.17
N ARG A 162 3.73 -23.34 15.12
CA ARG A 162 4.84 -24.29 14.99
C ARG A 162 6.20 -23.59 14.84
N ALA A 163 6.27 -22.53 14.05
CA ALA A 163 7.48 -21.71 13.90
C ALA A 163 7.87 -21.07 15.25
N ARG A 164 6.92 -20.44 15.94
CA ARG A 164 7.16 -19.82 17.27
C ARG A 164 7.68 -20.81 18.31
N LYS A 165 7.17 -22.04 18.32
CA LYS A 165 7.65 -23.10 19.23
C LYS A 165 9.08 -23.54 18.91
N ARG A 166 9.49 -23.54 17.63
CA ARG A 166 10.88 -23.82 17.24
C ARG A 166 11.81 -22.72 17.73
N ASP A 167 11.45 -21.46 17.55
CA ASP A 167 12.27 -20.32 17.99
C ASP A 167 12.45 -20.29 19.51
N LEU A 168 11.38 -20.55 20.27
CA LEU A 168 11.46 -20.67 21.73
C LEU A 168 12.34 -21.84 22.18
N SER A 169 12.35 -22.94 21.43
CA SER A 169 13.21 -24.09 21.71
C SER A 169 14.68 -23.80 21.39
N ALA A 170 14.95 -23.05 20.32
CA ALA A 170 16.30 -22.59 19.98
C ALA A 170 16.84 -21.54 20.96
N ALA A 171 15.98 -20.62 21.43
CA ALA A 171 16.34 -19.60 22.41
C ALA A 171 16.56 -20.14 23.84
N ARG A 172 16.15 -21.38 24.13
CA ARG A 172 16.43 -22.07 25.40
C ARG A 172 17.86 -22.61 25.49
N GLN A 173 18.66 -22.53 24.42
CA GLN A 173 20.10 -22.72 24.55
C GLN A 173 20.70 -21.49 25.24
N PRO A 174 21.46 -21.66 26.33
CA PRO A 174 22.03 -20.54 27.07
C PRO A 174 23.07 -19.83 26.20
N SER A 175 22.65 -18.77 25.51
CA SER A 175 23.56 -17.82 24.90
C SER A 175 24.29 -17.08 26.02
N LEU A 176 25.62 -17.20 26.05
CA LEU A 176 26.50 -16.44 26.94
C LEU A 176 26.13 -14.95 26.93
N PRO A 177 26.28 -14.25 28.07
CA PRO A 177 25.98 -12.82 28.16
C PRO A 177 26.77 -12.08 27.07
N PRO A 178 26.14 -11.16 26.33
CA PRO A 178 26.90 -10.23 25.51
C PRO A 178 27.63 -9.27 26.46
N ASP A 179 28.88 -9.58 26.77
CA ASP A 179 29.84 -8.59 27.27
C ASP A 179 30.06 -7.57 26.15
N GLY A 180 29.27 -6.52 26.12
CA GLY A 180 29.31 -5.57 25.01
C GLY A 180 28.42 -4.37 25.26
N GLU A 181 29.02 -3.37 25.91
CA GLU A 181 28.63 -1.96 26.04
C GLU A 181 27.27 -1.57 25.45
N GLN A 182 26.35 -1.21 26.35
CA GLN A 182 25.22 -0.34 26.05
C GLN A 182 25.76 1.03 25.60
N PHE A 183 26.02 1.18 24.31
CA PHE A 183 26.33 2.46 23.69
C PHE A 183 25.09 3.36 23.80
N GLY A 184 25.14 4.27 24.77
CA GLY A 184 24.05 5.19 25.11
C GLY A 184 23.65 6.07 23.94
N VAL A 185 22.44 5.85 23.41
CA VAL A 185 21.77 6.73 22.45
C VAL A 185 21.12 7.90 23.20
N ARG A 186 21.90 8.65 23.97
CA ARG A 186 21.39 9.81 24.74
C ARG A 186 22.20 11.09 24.62
N HIS A 187 23.18 11.17 23.73
CA HIS A 187 23.90 12.42 23.49
C HIS A 187 23.77 12.90 22.05
N LEU A 188 23.60 14.22 21.90
CA LEU A 188 23.57 15.04 20.67
C LEU A 188 22.19 15.45 20.15
N LEU A 189 21.34 16.02 21.01
CA LEU A 189 20.41 17.07 20.56
C LEU A 189 21.13 18.42 20.72
N GLY A 190 22.04 18.71 19.78
CA GLY A 190 22.42 20.10 19.49
C GLY A 190 21.28 20.81 18.76
N ALA A 191 21.44 22.09 18.43
CA ALA A 191 20.45 22.86 17.66
C ALA A 191 20.05 22.17 16.31
N ASP A 192 20.98 21.42 15.71
CA ASP A 192 20.75 20.56 14.52
C ASP A 192 19.75 19.43 14.77
N GLY A 193 19.66 18.96 16.02
CA GLY A 193 18.71 17.94 16.46
C GLY A 193 17.27 18.42 16.44
N VAL A 194 17.03 19.68 16.80
CA VAL A 194 15.69 20.28 16.82
C VAL A 194 15.18 20.47 15.38
N LEU A 195 16.01 21.02 14.49
CA LEU A 195 15.63 21.19 13.08
C LEU A 195 15.40 19.84 12.40
N SER A 196 16.26 18.85 12.63
CA SER A 196 16.07 17.51 12.05
C SER A 196 14.81 16.81 12.58
N ALA A 197 14.49 16.97 13.87
CA ALA A 197 13.28 16.41 14.47
C ALA A 197 12.02 17.10 13.95
N PHE A 198 12.07 18.42 13.75
CA PHE A 198 11.01 19.19 13.12
C PHE A 198 10.77 18.75 11.68
N MET A 199 11.81 18.73 10.84
CA MET A 199 11.72 18.26 9.44
C MET A 199 11.20 16.82 9.37
N PHE A 200 11.67 15.94 10.24
CA PHE A 200 11.19 14.57 10.31
C PHE A 200 9.69 14.49 10.54
N ARG A 201 9.14 15.24 11.50
CA ARG A 201 7.70 15.27 11.76
C ARG A 201 6.90 15.76 10.55
N TRP A 202 7.36 16.82 9.88
CA TRP A 202 6.66 17.36 8.71
C TRP A 202 6.68 16.41 7.51
N VAL A 203 7.81 15.74 7.25
CA VAL A 203 7.89 14.72 6.20
C VAL A 203 6.94 13.56 6.49
N GLN A 204 6.85 13.12 7.76
CA GLN A 204 5.89 12.09 8.17
C GLN A 204 4.45 12.55 7.97
N ILE A 205 4.09 13.75 8.42
CA ILE A 205 2.75 14.31 8.25
C ILE A 205 2.39 14.40 6.76
N ALA A 206 3.28 14.94 5.92
CA ALA A 206 3.06 15.04 4.49
C ALA A 206 2.85 13.67 3.83
N ALA A 207 3.70 12.68 4.16
CA ALA A 207 3.56 11.31 3.66
C ALA A 207 2.24 10.66 4.13
N CYS A 208 1.82 10.88 5.38
CA CYS A 208 0.55 10.38 5.90
C CYS A 208 -0.66 11.05 5.23
N ILE A 209 -0.61 12.35 4.96
CA ILE A 209 -1.65 13.06 4.22
C ILE A 209 -1.76 12.48 2.80
N LEU A 210 -0.63 12.30 2.11
CA LEU A 210 -0.62 11.65 0.80
C LEU A 210 -1.21 10.24 0.86
N ALA A 211 -0.80 9.42 1.84
CA ALA A 211 -1.35 8.08 2.01
C ALA A 211 -2.88 8.09 2.25
N ALA A 212 -3.38 9.04 3.04
CA ALA A 212 -4.82 9.20 3.27
C ALA A 212 -5.57 9.56 1.97
N LEU A 213 -4.98 10.41 1.12
CA LEU A 213 -5.54 10.74 -0.18
C LEU A 213 -5.64 9.52 -1.11
N TYR A 214 -4.67 8.61 -1.08
CA TYR A 214 -4.74 7.34 -1.83
C TYR A 214 -5.90 6.47 -1.35
N VAL A 215 -6.04 6.31 -0.03
CA VAL A 215 -7.14 5.53 0.57
C VAL A 215 -8.48 6.11 0.15
N LEU A 216 -8.68 7.42 0.33
CA LEU A 216 -9.95 8.08 0.00
C LEU A 216 -10.26 8.08 -1.50
N GLY A 217 -9.26 8.32 -2.35
CA GLY A 217 -9.44 8.35 -3.80
C GLY A 217 -9.70 6.96 -4.39
N SER A 218 -9.08 5.91 -3.85
CA SER A 218 -9.31 4.53 -4.32
C SER A 218 -10.74 4.02 -4.07
N ALA A 219 -11.44 4.62 -3.10
CA ALA A 219 -12.84 4.30 -2.79
C ALA A 219 -13.87 5.06 -3.64
N LEU A 220 -13.42 5.96 -4.52
CA LEU A 220 -14.30 6.64 -5.47
C LEU A 220 -14.84 5.67 -6.52
N PRO A 221 -16.02 5.94 -7.11
CA PRO A 221 -16.47 5.24 -8.32
C PRO A 221 -15.39 5.19 -9.40
N ALA A 222 -15.36 4.13 -10.20
CA ALA A 222 -14.47 4.07 -11.35
C ALA A 222 -14.99 5.00 -12.46
N TRP A 223 -14.10 5.77 -13.07
CA TRP A 223 -14.42 6.67 -14.20
C TRP A 223 -13.58 6.37 -15.44
N GLU A 224 -12.42 5.73 -15.29
CA GLU A 224 -11.57 5.41 -16.44
C GLU A 224 -12.19 4.29 -17.28
N PHE A 225 -12.14 4.48 -18.59
CA PHE A 225 -12.68 3.52 -19.56
C PHE A 225 -12.04 2.14 -19.39
N ASP A 226 -10.70 2.08 -19.28
CA ASP A 226 -9.97 0.82 -19.12
C ASP A 226 -10.37 0.08 -17.84
N VAL A 227 -10.67 0.82 -16.77
CA VAL A 227 -11.10 0.22 -15.49
C VAL A 227 -12.50 -0.34 -15.61
N LEU A 228 -13.42 0.41 -16.21
CA LEU A 228 -14.80 -0.02 -16.39
C LEU A 228 -14.88 -1.23 -17.33
N GLU A 229 -14.24 -1.16 -18.50
CA GLU A 229 -14.34 -2.15 -19.57
C GLU A 229 -13.48 -3.39 -19.34
N TYR A 230 -12.30 -3.24 -18.71
CA TYR A 230 -11.34 -4.35 -18.60
C TYR A 230 -11.20 -4.86 -17.17
N HIS A 231 -11.04 -3.97 -16.19
CA HIS A 231 -10.77 -4.39 -14.80
C HIS A 231 -12.02 -4.75 -14.00
N LEU A 232 -13.18 -4.17 -14.33
CA LEU A 232 -14.45 -4.40 -13.61
C LEU A 232 -15.44 -5.25 -14.38
N GLN A 233 -15.49 -5.14 -15.70
CA GLN A 233 -16.42 -5.92 -16.52
C GLN A 233 -16.15 -7.42 -16.47
N ALA A 234 -14.89 -7.87 -16.54
CA ALA A 234 -14.58 -9.30 -16.50
C ALA A 234 -14.99 -9.95 -15.15
N PRO A 235 -14.63 -9.40 -13.97
CA PRO A 235 -15.16 -9.89 -12.70
C PRO A 235 -16.68 -9.90 -12.62
N LYS A 236 -17.35 -8.86 -13.13
CA LYS A 236 -18.82 -8.80 -13.17
C LYS A 236 -19.39 -9.98 -13.96
N GLU A 237 -18.92 -10.20 -15.18
CA GLU A 237 -19.42 -11.29 -16.03
C GLU A 237 -19.16 -12.67 -15.41
N PHE A 238 -18.00 -12.88 -14.79
CA PHE A 238 -17.73 -14.13 -14.07
C PHE A 238 -18.65 -14.33 -12.88
N HIS A 239 -18.91 -13.27 -12.11
CA HIS A 239 -19.83 -13.31 -10.99
C HIS A 239 -21.26 -13.66 -11.44
N GLU A 240 -21.75 -12.98 -12.47
CA GLU A 240 -23.08 -13.21 -13.07
C GLU A 240 -23.20 -14.62 -13.66
N ALA A 241 -22.13 -15.13 -14.29
CA ALA A 241 -22.08 -16.49 -14.84
C ALA A 241 -21.91 -17.58 -13.78
N GLY A 242 -21.58 -17.22 -12.54
CA GLY A 242 -21.29 -18.18 -11.47
C GLY A 242 -19.96 -18.94 -11.64
N ARG A 243 -19.17 -18.62 -12.66
CA ARG A 243 -17.89 -19.27 -12.97
C ARG A 243 -16.95 -18.37 -13.77
N ILE A 244 -15.65 -18.62 -13.66
CA ILE A 244 -14.64 -18.08 -14.59
C ILE A 244 -14.61 -19.00 -15.82
N GLY A 245 -14.68 -18.40 -17.00
CA GLY A 245 -14.66 -19.13 -18.27
C GLY A 245 -14.30 -18.20 -19.43
N PHE A 246 -14.16 -18.78 -20.63
CA PHE A 246 -13.85 -18.01 -21.82
C PHE A 246 -15.01 -17.05 -22.18
N VAL A 247 -14.68 -15.78 -22.42
CA VAL A 247 -15.64 -14.73 -22.80
C VAL A 247 -15.38 -14.32 -24.25
N ASN A 248 -16.28 -14.71 -25.15
CA ASN A 248 -16.07 -14.54 -26.59
C ASN A 248 -16.05 -13.07 -27.04
N HIS A 249 -16.78 -12.19 -26.34
CA HIS A 249 -16.94 -10.78 -26.71
C HIS A 249 -16.00 -9.83 -25.95
N ASN A 250 -15.27 -10.32 -24.96
CA ASN A 250 -14.32 -9.53 -24.18
C ASN A 250 -12.95 -10.24 -24.15
N VAL A 251 -12.05 -9.82 -25.03
CA VAL A 251 -10.70 -10.41 -25.11
C VAL A 251 -9.91 -10.22 -23.82
N TYR A 252 -10.12 -9.10 -23.11
CA TYR A 252 -9.41 -8.78 -21.87
C TYR A 252 -9.82 -9.69 -20.71
N ALA A 253 -11.06 -10.17 -20.70
CA ALA A 253 -11.51 -11.18 -19.74
C ALA A 253 -10.73 -12.50 -19.86
N ASN A 254 -10.02 -12.73 -20.97
CA ASN A 254 -9.21 -13.93 -21.19
C ASN A 254 -7.71 -13.70 -20.94
N MET A 255 -7.31 -12.52 -20.46
CA MET A 255 -5.93 -12.21 -20.04
C MET A 255 -5.68 -12.63 -18.58
N PRO A 256 -4.43 -12.58 -18.08
CA PRO A 256 -4.15 -12.81 -16.66
C PRO A 256 -4.81 -11.75 -15.75
N LEU A 257 -5.78 -12.17 -14.94
CA LEU A 257 -6.63 -11.28 -14.11
C LEU A 257 -6.27 -11.35 -12.61
N GLY A 258 -4.97 -11.29 -12.29
CA GLY A 258 -4.48 -11.52 -10.93
C GLY A 258 -5.06 -10.56 -9.89
N ALA A 259 -5.04 -9.26 -10.16
CA ALA A 259 -5.51 -8.25 -9.21
C ALA A 259 -7.04 -8.21 -9.12
N GLU A 260 -7.70 -8.44 -10.25
CA GLU A 260 -9.14 -8.42 -10.47
C GLU A 260 -9.85 -9.55 -9.74
N MET A 261 -9.13 -10.63 -9.40
CA MET A 261 -9.66 -11.67 -8.49
C MET A 261 -10.05 -11.11 -7.13
N HIS A 262 -9.46 -10.01 -6.66
CA HIS A 262 -9.90 -9.36 -5.42
C HIS A 262 -11.28 -8.70 -5.58
N THR A 263 -11.53 -8.09 -6.74
CA THR A 263 -12.84 -7.56 -7.12
C THR A 263 -13.88 -8.68 -7.18
N LEU A 264 -13.54 -9.78 -7.86
CA LEU A 264 -14.43 -10.93 -7.97
C LEU A 264 -14.75 -11.56 -6.60
N ALA A 265 -13.74 -11.67 -5.72
CA ALA A 265 -13.92 -12.16 -4.36
C ALA A 265 -14.88 -11.26 -3.56
N ALA A 266 -14.71 -9.93 -3.63
CA ALA A 266 -15.59 -8.99 -2.96
C ALA A 266 -17.04 -9.09 -3.47
N MET A 267 -17.24 -9.14 -4.80
CA MET A 267 -18.57 -9.35 -5.41
C MET A 267 -19.21 -10.65 -4.89
N THR A 268 -18.44 -11.74 -4.86
CA THR A 268 -18.89 -13.06 -4.40
C THR A 268 -19.28 -13.05 -2.91
N LEU A 269 -18.51 -12.38 -2.04
CA LEU A 269 -18.79 -12.29 -0.61
C LEU A 269 -20.05 -11.47 -0.30
N ILE A 270 -20.22 -10.34 -0.99
CA ILE A 270 -21.38 -9.46 -0.82
C ILE A 270 -22.64 -10.18 -1.31
N GLY A 271 -22.60 -10.70 -2.54
CA GLY A 271 -23.73 -11.36 -3.19
C GLY A 271 -24.96 -10.47 -3.39
N GLY A 272 -25.99 -11.01 -4.04
CA GLY A 272 -27.25 -10.29 -4.29
C GLY A 272 -27.11 -9.09 -5.24
N ALA A 273 -28.12 -8.21 -5.23
CA ALA A 273 -28.27 -7.14 -6.23
C ALA A 273 -27.14 -6.09 -6.20
N ASN A 274 -26.51 -5.88 -5.05
CA ASN A 274 -25.47 -4.86 -4.89
C ASN A 274 -24.05 -5.43 -4.94
N ALA A 275 -23.88 -6.72 -5.26
CA ALA A 275 -22.60 -7.40 -5.34
C ALA A 275 -21.62 -6.67 -6.26
N VAL A 276 -22.08 -6.34 -7.47
CA VAL A 276 -21.25 -5.72 -8.50
C VAL A 276 -20.76 -4.34 -8.04
N TRP A 277 -21.65 -3.49 -7.52
CA TRP A 277 -21.31 -2.15 -7.08
C TRP A 277 -20.32 -2.14 -5.91
N TRP A 278 -20.69 -2.73 -4.77
CA TRP A 278 -19.83 -2.71 -3.59
C TRP A 278 -18.57 -3.55 -3.78
N GLY A 279 -18.68 -4.67 -4.52
CA GLY A 279 -17.56 -5.54 -4.81
C GLY A 279 -16.53 -4.87 -5.72
N ALA A 280 -16.98 -4.13 -6.74
CA ALA A 280 -16.12 -3.29 -7.57
C ALA A 280 -15.35 -2.27 -6.74
N LEU A 281 -16.03 -1.52 -5.88
CA LEU A 281 -15.38 -0.47 -5.08
C LEU A 281 -14.41 -1.04 -4.05
N ILE A 282 -14.75 -2.14 -3.38
CA ILE A 282 -13.84 -2.83 -2.44
C ILE A 282 -12.62 -3.38 -3.19
N GLY A 283 -12.84 -4.07 -4.32
CA GLY A 283 -11.76 -4.62 -5.15
C GLY A 283 -10.81 -3.55 -5.65
N LYS A 284 -11.37 -2.45 -6.19
CA LYS A 284 -10.62 -1.26 -6.60
C LYS A 284 -9.82 -0.67 -5.44
N SER A 285 -10.41 -0.55 -4.26
CA SER A 285 -9.71 -0.04 -3.07
C SER A 285 -8.54 -0.93 -2.65
N ILE A 286 -8.69 -2.26 -2.80
CA ILE A 286 -7.60 -3.22 -2.58
C ILE A 286 -6.49 -3.00 -3.62
N ILE A 287 -6.84 -2.86 -4.91
CA ILE A 287 -5.86 -2.58 -5.99
C ILE A 287 -5.11 -1.27 -5.73
N GLY A 288 -5.82 -0.18 -5.40
CA GLY A 288 -5.21 1.11 -5.07
C GLY A 288 -4.28 1.06 -3.85
N SER A 289 -4.51 0.12 -2.93
CA SER A 289 -3.65 -0.06 -1.75
C SER A 289 -2.25 -0.59 -2.06
N TYR A 290 -2.02 -1.19 -3.23
CA TYR A 290 -0.70 -1.68 -3.63
C TYR A 290 0.35 -0.56 -3.68
N SER A 291 -0.04 0.66 -4.02
CA SER A 291 0.84 1.82 -3.99
C SER A 291 1.29 2.18 -2.57
N LEU A 292 0.41 2.01 -1.58
CA LEU A 292 0.74 2.19 -0.17
C LEU A 292 1.68 1.09 0.32
N LEU A 293 1.45 -0.15 -0.10
CA LEU A 293 2.34 -1.28 0.19
C LEU A 293 3.72 -1.05 -0.44
N CYS A 294 3.79 -0.63 -1.70
CA CYS A 294 5.02 -0.27 -2.39
C CYS A 294 5.78 0.84 -1.66
N ALA A 295 5.10 1.95 -1.33
CA ALA A 295 5.68 3.06 -0.60
C ALA A 295 6.21 2.63 0.78
N ALA A 296 5.47 1.79 1.51
CA ALA A 296 5.89 1.26 2.79
C ALA A 296 7.11 0.34 2.66
N LEU A 297 7.17 -0.50 1.63
CA LEU A 297 8.30 -1.39 1.36
C LEU A 297 9.55 -0.58 1.02
N VAL A 298 9.47 0.31 0.02
CA VAL A 298 10.59 1.19 -0.38
C VAL A 298 11.06 2.04 0.80
N GLY A 299 10.13 2.69 1.50
CA GLY A 299 10.44 3.52 2.66
C GLY A 299 11.12 2.74 3.78
N SER A 300 10.69 1.51 4.04
CA SER A 300 11.30 0.66 5.06
C SER A 300 12.72 0.20 4.69
N VAL A 301 12.95 -0.20 3.43
CA VAL A 301 14.28 -0.60 2.93
C VAL A 301 15.25 0.58 2.98
N VAL A 302 14.79 1.77 2.59
CA VAL A 302 15.60 2.99 2.67
C VAL A 302 15.84 3.39 4.13
N ALA A 303 14.85 3.26 5.00
CA ALA A 303 15.00 3.56 6.43
C ALA A 303 16.06 2.68 7.11
N ASP A 304 16.10 1.39 6.78
CA ASP A 304 17.05 0.44 7.36
C ASP A 304 18.50 0.74 6.95
N ARG A 305 18.72 1.25 5.73
CA ARG A 305 20.06 1.54 5.20
C ARG A 305 20.53 2.97 5.45
N LEU A 306 19.62 3.94 5.32
CA LEU A 306 19.92 5.37 5.26
C LEU A 306 19.23 6.18 6.35
N GLY A 307 18.45 5.55 7.24
CA GLY A 307 17.80 6.20 8.38
C GLY A 307 16.38 6.69 8.11
N LYS A 308 15.61 6.84 9.18
CA LYS A 308 14.13 7.03 9.13
C LYS A 308 13.68 8.23 8.30
N LEU A 309 14.35 9.38 8.41
CA LEU A 309 13.98 10.58 7.64
C LEU A 309 13.99 10.28 6.14
N ARG A 310 15.06 9.65 5.64
CA ARG A 310 15.20 9.31 4.22
C ARG A 310 14.21 8.22 3.80
N GLY A 311 13.88 7.29 4.69
CA GLY A 311 12.84 6.30 4.44
C GLY A 311 11.46 6.93 4.25
N TRP A 312 11.07 7.84 5.14
CA TRP A 312 9.81 8.59 4.99
C TRP A 312 9.81 9.51 3.77
N SER A 313 10.94 10.15 3.45
CA SER A 313 11.08 10.92 2.22
C SER A 313 10.93 10.04 0.98
N ALA A 314 11.52 8.85 0.95
CA ALA A 314 11.40 7.92 -0.17
C ALA A 314 9.95 7.44 -0.37
N ALA A 315 9.27 7.08 0.72
CA ALA A 315 7.84 6.74 0.68
C ALA A 315 6.99 7.92 0.20
N GLY A 316 7.20 9.10 0.77
CA GLY A 316 6.48 10.32 0.38
C GLY A 316 6.72 10.73 -1.07
N LEU A 317 7.96 10.63 -1.56
CA LEU A 317 8.29 10.92 -2.96
C LEU A 317 7.58 9.96 -3.91
N LEU A 318 7.55 8.65 -3.61
CA LEU A 318 6.83 7.67 -4.42
C LEU A 318 5.32 7.97 -4.45
N LEU A 319 4.72 8.28 -3.29
CA LEU A 319 3.31 8.67 -3.22
C LEU A 319 3.01 10.01 -3.92
N ALA A 320 3.99 10.90 -4.02
CA ALA A 320 3.85 12.17 -4.73
C ALA A 320 4.05 12.04 -6.25
N VAL A 321 4.33 10.84 -6.79
CA VAL A 321 4.42 10.64 -8.24
C VAL A 321 3.02 10.74 -8.87
N PRO A 322 2.77 11.67 -9.82
CA PRO A 322 1.47 11.84 -10.49
C PRO A 322 0.83 10.54 -10.96
N GLY A 323 1.62 9.73 -11.67
CA GLY A 323 1.16 8.47 -12.25
C GLY A 323 0.68 7.51 -11.16
N SER A 324 1.39 7.42 -10.05
CA SER A 324 1.01 6.56 -8.92
C SER A 324 -0.34 6.99 -8.30
N VAL A 325 -0.58 8.30 -8.17
CA VAL A 325 -1.87 8.82 -7.67
C VAL A 325 -2.99 8.41 -8.62
N HIS A 326 -2.82 8.70 -9.91
CA HIS A 326 -3.81 8.41 -10.94
C HIS A 326 -4.13 6.91 -11.02
N VAL A 327 -3.12 6.05 -11.13
CA VAL A 327 -3.29 4.58 -11.18
C VAL A 327 -4.05 4.07 -9.97
N SER A 328 -3.70 4.54 -8.77
CA SER A 328 -4.32 4.06 -7.53
C SER A 328 -5.75 4.52 -7.37
N TRP A 329 -6.04 5.76 -7.76
CA TRP A 329 -7.38 6.32 -7.66
C TRP A 329 -8.30 5.79 -8.75
N ALA A 330 -7.79 5.57 -9.96
CA ALA A 330 -8.54 4.98 -11.06
C ALA A 330 -8.85 3.50 -10.81
N GLY A 331 -7.93 2.77 -10.18
CA GLY A 331 -8.02 1.31 -10.02
C GLY A 331 -7.27 0.53 -11.09
N LEU A 332 -6.24 1.14 -11.68
CA LEU A 332 -5.35 0.52 -12.66
C LEU A 332 -4.32 -0.38 -11.96
N ILE A 333 -3.79 -1.36 -12.68
CA ILE A 333 -2.96 -2.44 -12.11
C ILE A 333 -1.45 -2.18 -12.15
N ASP A 334 -0.98 -1.04 -12.67
CA ASP A 334 0.45 -0.76 -12.87
C ASP A 334 1.25 -0.86 -11.56
N MET A 335 0.64 -0.40 -10.45
CA MET A 335 1.27 -0.47 -9.14
C MET A 335 1.22 -1.86 -8.51
N VAL A 336 0.33 -2.74 -8.98
CA VAL A 336 0.34 -4.17 -8.64
C VAL A 336 1.51 -4.87 -9.31
N LEU A 337 1.82 -4.52 -10.56
CA LEU A 337 2.96 -5.09 -11.29
C LEU A 337 4.31 -4.61 -10.75
N SER A 338 4.32 -3.47 -10.05
CA SER A 338 5.53 -2.85 -9.51
C SER A 338 5.93 -3.37 -8.12
N THR A 339 5.10 -4.18 -7.47
CA THR A 339 5.29 -4.71 -6.10
C THR A 339 5.66 -6.18 -6.09
#